data_AF-A0A6A6UZB7-F1
#
_entry.id   AF-A0A6A6UZB7-F1
#
_cell.length_a   1.000
_cell.length_b   1.000
_cell.length_c   1.000
_cell.angle_alpha   90.00
_cell.angle_beta   90.00
_cell.angle_gamma   90.00
#
_symmetry.space_group_name_H-M   'P 1'
#
loop_
_entity.id
_entity.type
_entity.pdbx_description
1 polymer ?
#
loop_
_entity_poly.entity_id
_entity_poly.type
_entity_poly.pdbx_seq_one_letter_code
_entity_poly.pdbx_strand_id
1 'polypeptide(L)'
;MREMDGREHRHLGQEVLAGGIAMEGLKKFEEHQRREGKPVSHTFAKALLAGITGAEVDKYAQEHGQGWLNREATMRQAQQNAERMYNDYYVQQQGAAMYDPYAYGPPAEIRGPRW
;
A
#
# COMPACT_ATOMS: atom_id res chain seq x y z
N MET A 1 -10.74 -33.46 8.60
CA MET A 1 -9.64 -32.55 9.02
C MET A 1 -8.82 -31.98 7.85
N ARG A 2 -9.39 -31.83 6.63
CA ARG A 2 -8.66 -31.34 5.42
C ARG A 2 -9.02 -29.91 4.99
N GLU A 3 -10.09 -29.32 5.52
CA GLU A 3 -10.60 -28.00 5.11
C GLU A 3 -10.05 -26.82 5.92
N MET A 4 -9.44 -27.08 7.09
CA MET A 4 -8.82 -26.01 7.91
C MET A 4 -7.50 -25.53 7.29
N ASP A 5 -6.70 -26.47 6.79
CA ASP A 5 -5.41 -26.22 6.12
C ASP A 5 -5.57 -25.31 4.88
N GLY A 6 -6.55 -25.60 4.02
CA GLY A 6 -6.83 -24.78 2.84
C GLY A 6 -7.41 -23.39 3.12
N ARG A 7 -7.94 -23.13 4.33
CA ARG A 7 -8.37 -21.78 4.74
C ARG A 7 -7.21 -20.96 5.27
N GLU A 8 -6.33 -21.58 6.05
CA GLU A 8 -5.12 -20.96 6.57
C GLU A 8 -4.17 -20.53 5.43
N HIS A 9 -3.88 -21.44 4.50
CA HIS A 9 -3.04 -21.14 3.34
C HIS A 9 -3.59 -19.99 2.46
N ARG A 10 -4.92 -19.90 2.31
CA ARG A 10 -5.57 -18.78 1.59
C ARG A 10 -5.43 -17.46 2.35
N HIS A 11 -5.56 -17.49 3.68
CA HIS A 11 -5.39 -16.30 4.51
C HIS A 11 -3.96 -15.76 4.44
N LEU A 12 -2.96 -16.63 4.57
CA LEU A 12 -1.54 -16.25 4.45
C LEU A 12 -1.24 -15.66 3.06
N GLY A 13 -1.77 -16.28 1.99
CA GLY A 13 -1.64 -15.74 0.64
C GLY A 13 -2.27 -14.36 0.47
N GLN A 14 -3.45 -14.13 1.07
CA GLN A 14 -4.13 -12.83 1.04
C GLN A 14 -3.38 -11.75 1.81
N GLU A 15 -2.75 -12.07 2.94
CA GLU A 15 -1.93 -11.13 3.70
C GLU A 15 -0.66 -10.73 2.95
N VAL A 16 0.03 -11.71 2.35
CA VAL A 16 1.21 -11.45 1.51
C VAL A 16 0.83 -10.58 0.32
N LEU A 17 -0.27 -10.90 -0.35
CA LEU A 17 -0.79 -10.11 -1.47
C LEU A 17 -1.16 -8.69 -1.02
N ALA A 18 -1.86 -8.54 0.11
CA ALA A 18 -2.22 -7.23 0.65
C ALA A 18 -0.97 -6.40 1.00
N GLY A 19 0.09 -7.03 1.51
CA GLY A 19 1.39 -6.39 1.74
C GLY A 19 2.03 -5.92 0.43
N GLY A 20 2.04 -6.75 -0.60
CA GLY A 20 2.55 -6.39 -1.92
C GLY A 20 1.80 -5.20 -2.55
N ILE A 21 0.46 -5.24 -2.51
CA ILE A 21 -0.39 -4.16 -3.02
C ILE A 21 -0.17 -2.86 -2.22
N ALA A 22 -0.02 -2.95 -0.90
CA ALA A 22 0.27 -1.79 -0.07
C ALA A 22 1.61 -1.13 -0.47
N MET A 23 2.63 -1.94 -0.74
CA MET A 23 3.96 -1.45 -1.16
C MET A 23 3.90 -0.81 -2.55
N GLU A 24 3.20 -1.42 -3.50
CA GLU A 24 2.97 -0.86 -4.83
C GLU A 24 2.19 0.46 -4.76
N GLY A 25 1.16 0.52 -3.92
CA GLY A 25 0.40 1.73 -3.70
C GLY A 25 1.26 2.88 -3.17
N LEU A 26 2.13 2.59 -2.21
CA LEU A 26 3.05 3.58 -1.64
C LEU A 26 4.07 4.06 -2.68
N LYS A 27 4.55 3.16 -3.55
CA LYS A 27 5.42 3.50 -4.68
C LYS A 27 4.76 4.45 -5.67
N LYS A 28 3.51 4.16 -6.07
CA LYS A 28 2.76 4.98 -7.02
C LYS A 28 2.42 6.35 -6.44
N PHE A 29 2.11 6.40 -5.15
CA PHE A 29 1.95 7.66 -4.42
C PHE A 29 3.24 8.50 -4.47
N GLU A 30 4.38 7.91 -4.12
CA GLU A 30 5.70 8.58 -4.17
C GLU A 30 6.02 9.14 -5.56
N GLU A 31 5.86 8.31 -6.59
CA GLU A 31 6.13 8.71 -7.96
C GLU A 31 5.21 9.86 -8.40
N HIS A 32 3.92 9.75 -8.10
CA HIS A 32 2.94 10.79 -8.40
C HIS A 32 3.31 12.11 -7.72
N GLN A 33 3.57 12.10 -6.40
CA GLN A 33 3.89 13.31 -5.66
C GLN A 33 5.21 13.93 -6.08
N ARG A 34 6.23 13.14 -6.40
CA ARG A 34 7.52 13.64 -6.92
C ARG A 34 7.37 14.28 -8.30
N ARG A 35 6.52 13.71 -9.15
CA ARG A 35 6.22 14.28 -10.47
C ARG A 35 5.46 15.60 -10.35
N GLU A 36 4.50 15.68 -9.43
CA GLU A 36 3.74 16.91 -9.17
C GLU A 36 4.56 17.99 -8.45
N GLY A 37 5.52 17.59 -7.62
CA GLY A 37 6.46 18.50 -6.93
C GLY A 37 5.81 19.37 -5.85
N LYS A 38 4.62 19.00 -5.34
CA LYS A 38 3.87 19.81 -4.39
C LYS A 38 3.74 19.11 -3.05
N PRO A 39 4.01 19.81 -1.94
CA PRO A 39 3.69 19.31 -0.61
C PRO A 39 2.18 19.08 -0.46
N VAL A 40 1.80 18.05 0.28
CA VAL A 40 0.41 17.71 0.58
C VAL A 40 0.22 17.39 2.05
N SER A 41 -0.99 17.58 2.57
CA SER A 41 -1.30 17.19 3.94
C SER A 41 -1.25 15.66 4.09
N HIS A 42 -0.88 15.18 5.29
CA HIS A 42 -0.89 13.74 5.55
C HIS A 42 -2.28 13.11 5.37
N THR A 43 -3.35 13.85 5.67
CA THR A 43 -4.72 13.40 5.44
C THR A 43 -4.99 13.17 3.96
N PHE A 44 -4.59 14.11 3.10
CA PHE A 44 -4.74 13.95 1.65
C PHE A 44 -3.88 12.80 1.14
N ALA A 45 -2.62 12.71 1.57
CA ALA A 45 -1.72 11.64 1.17
C ALA A 45 -2.27 10.25 1.49
N LYS A 46 -2.79 10.05 2.71
CA LYS A 46 -3.44 8.80 3.12
C LYS A 46 -4.68 8.50 2.29
N ALA A 47 -5.51 9.49 2.02
CA ALA A 47 -6.71 9.30 1.19
C ALA A 47 -6.34 8.89 -0.25
N LEU A 48 -5.33 9.54 -0.84
CA LEU A 48 -4.83 9.20 -2.16
C LEU A 48 -4.24 7.77 -2.18
N LEU A 49 -3.41 7.44 -1.19
CA LEU A 49 -2.83 6.11 -1.03
C LEU A 49 -3.90 5.01 -0.87
N ALA A 50 -4.95 5.27 -0.09
CA ALA A 50 -6.09 4.37 0.07
C ALA A 50 -6.86 4.16 -1.24
N GLY A 51 -7.00 5.20 -2.06
CA GLY A 51 -7.59 5.12 -3.39
C GLY A 51 -6.76 4.27 -4.35
N ILE A 52 -5.44 4.50 -4.40
CA ILE A 52 -4.51 3.72 -5.25
C ILE A 52 -4.56 2.24 -4.86
N THR A 53 -4.38 1.93 -3.56
CA THR A 53 -4.41 0.54 -3.08
C THR A 53 -5.76 -0.15 -3.31
N GLY A 54 -6.88 0.57 -3.16
CA GLY A 54 -8.21 0.06 -3.49
C GLY A 54 -8.35 -0.30 -4.96
N ALA A 55 -7.82 0.54 -5.86
CA ALA A 55 -7.83 0.28 -7.30
C ALA A 55 -6.98 -0.95 -7.68
N GLU A 56 -5.81 -1.14 -7.04
CA GLU A 56 -4.97 -2.33 -7.27
C GLU A 56 -5.65 -3.62 -6.81
N VAL A 57 -6.29 -3.62 -5.63
CA VAL A 57 -7.05 -4.80 -5.18
C VAL A 57 -8.20 -5.11 -6.13
N ASP A 58 -8.91 -4.08 -6.60
CA ASP A 58 -10.00 -4.27 -7.54
C ASP A 58 -9.52 -4.87 -8.87
N LYS A 59 -8.45 -4.31 -9.44
CA LYS A 59 -7.82 -4.82 -10.66
C LYS A 59 -7.41 -6.29 -10.47
N TYR A 60 -6.74 -6.60 -9.38
CA TYR A 60 -6.27 -7.95 -9.10
C TYR A 60 -7.43 -8.96 -8.96
N ALA A 61 -8.52 -8.56 -8.29
CA ALA A 61 -9.73 -9.36 -8.16
C ALA A 61 -10.43 -9.61 -9.50
N GLN A 62 -10.43 -8.63 -10.41
CA GLN A 62 -10.97 -8.77 -11.76
C GLN A 62 -10.16 -9.76 -12.61
N GLU A 63 -8.82 -9.71 -12.53
CA GLU A 63 -7.93 -10.57 -13.33
C GLU A 63 -7.91 -12.02 -12.85
N HIS A 64 -7.98 -12.27 -11.54
CA HIS A 64 -7.76 -13.60 -10.96
C HIS A 64 -9.04 -14.25 -10.41
N GLY A 65 -10.17 -13.53 -10.41
CA GLY A 65 -11.47 -14.04 -9.98
C GLY A 65 -11.71 -14.04 -8.46
N GLN A 66 -12.98 -13.89 -8.07
CA GLN A 66 -13.39 -13.72 -6.67
C GLN A 66 -13.35 -15.00 -5.81
N GLY A 67 -13.19 -16.19 -6.43
CA GLY A 67 -13.33 -17.47 -5.74
C GLY A 67 -12.25 -17.79 -4.70
N TRP A 68 -11.09 -17.14 -4.79
CA TRP A 68 -9.94 -17.38 -3.92
C TRP A 68 -9.53 -16.14 -3.09
N LEU A 69 -10.00 -14.95 -3.49
CA LEU A 69 -9.70 -13.67 -2.86
C LEU A 69 -10.92 -13.09 -2.14
N ASN A 70 -10.80 -12.84 -0.85
CA ASN A 70 -11.75 -11.97 -0.14
C ASN A 70 -11.39 -10.50 -0.42
N ARG A 71 -11.95 -9.94 -1.50
CA ARG A 71 -11.67 -8.57 -1.99
C ARG A 71 -11.75 -7.52 -0.87
N GLU A 72 -12.79 -7.57 -0.06
CA GLU A 72 -12.99 -6.57 0.99
C GLU A 72 -11.94 -6.70 2.11
N ALA A 73 -11.66 -7.93 2.56
CA ALA A 73 -10.63 -8.16 3.57
C ALA A 73 -9.24 -7.77 3.05
N THR A 74 -8.88 -8.17 1.83
CA THR A 74 -7.62 -7.80 1.19
C THR A 74 -7.49 -6.28 1.02
N MET A 75 -8.57 -5.60 0.60
CA MET A 75 -8.59 -4.13 0.47
C MET A 75 -8.34 -3.44 1.80
N ARG A 76 -9.07 -3.84 2.85
CA ARG A 76 -8.87 -3.28 4.20
C ARG A 76 -7.45 -3.52 4.69
N GLN A 77 -6.92 -4.73 4.52
CA GLN A 77 -5.57 -5.06 4.94
C GLN A 77 -4.50 -4.28 4.17
N ALA A 78 -4.66 -4.13 2.85
CA ALA A 78 -3.74 -3.37 2.01
C ALA A 78 -3.73 -1.89 2.40
N GLN A 79 -4.91 -1.29 2.61
CA GLN A 79 -5.03 0.09 3.06
C GLN A 79 -4.38 0.32 4.43
N GLN A 80 -4.62 -0.58 5.40
CA GLN A 80 -4.01 -0.50 6.73
C GLN A 80 -2.48 -0.64 6.68
N ASN A 81 -1.97 -1.58 5.88
CA ASN A 81 -0.54 -1.77 5.68
C ASN A 81 0.08 -0.52 5.04
N ALA A 82 -0.56 0.03 4.02
CA ALA A 82 -0.08 1.22 3.31
C ALA A 82 -0.07 2.46 4.22
N GLU A 83 -1.14 2.67 4.99
CA GLU A 83 -1.20 3.74 5.98
C GLU A 83 -0.13 3.58 7.07
N ARG A 84 0.09 2.36 7.56
CA ARG A 84 1.14 2.09 8.56
C ARG A 84 2.51 2.45 8.02
N MET A 85 2.88 1.94 6.84
CA MET A 85 4.14 2.30 6.18
C MET A 85 4.26 3.82 5.99
N TYR A 86 3.19 4.48 5.52
CA TYR A 86 3.20 5.93 5.38
C TYR A 86 3.45 6.65 6.70
N ASN A 87 2.78 6.23 7.78
CA ASN A 87 2.98 6.84 9.10
C ASN A 87 4.41 6.63 9.60
N ASP A 88 4.94 5.42 9.47
CA ASP A 88 6.27 5.05 9.94
C ASP A 88 7.35 5.87 9.22
N TYR A 89 7.22 6.06 7.90
CA TYR A 89 8.22 6.77 7.10
C TYR A 89 8.06 8.29 7.09
N TYR A 90 6.84 8.82 7.07
CA TYR A 90 6.60 10.24 6.79
C TYR A 90 6.00 11.01 7.95
N VAL A 91 5.38 10.34 8.93
CA VAL A 91 4.80 11.02 10.10
C VAL A 91 5.74 10.92 11.29
N GLN A 92 6.08 9.70 11.69
CA GLN A 92 6.89 9.46 12.90
C GLN A 92 8.35 9.87 12.73
N GLN A 93 8.95 9.61 11.57
CA GLN A 93 10.36 9.94 11.33
C GLN A 93 10.62 11.42 11.04
N GLN A 94 9.64 12.14 10.46
CA GLN A 94 9.88 13.48 9.91
C GLN A 94 9.38 14.60 10.83
N GLY A 95 8.34 14.35 11.64
CA GLY A 95 7.75 15.38 12.51
C GLY A 95 7.20 16.60 11.76
N ALA A 96 7.06 16.51 10.44
CA ALA A 96 6.59 17.59 9.59
C ALA A 96 5.05 17.65 9.59
N ALA A 97 4.49 18.84 9.34
CA ALA A 97 3.04 19.02 9.24
C ALA A 97 2.44 18.50 7.92
N MET A 98 3.30 18.28 6.91
CA MET A 98 2.95 17.90 5.55
C MET A 98 4.00 16.96 4.98
N TYR A 99 3.58 16.16 4.02
CA TYR A 99 4.51 15.44 3.15
C TYR A 99 5.09 16.42 2.12
N ASP A 100 6.40 16.44 1.98
CA ASP A 100 7.13 17.19 0.96
C ASP A 100 8.05 16.25 0.16
N PRO A 101 7.83 16.08 -1.16
CA PRO A 101 8.60 15.15 -2.00
C PRO A 101 10.08 15.54 -2.19
N TYR A 102 10.46 16.80 -1.91
CA TYR A 102 11.84 17.29 -2.03
C TYR A 102 12.57 17.30 -0.70
N ALA A 103 11.85 17.39 0.42
CA ALA A 103 12.46 17.35 1.75
C ALA A 103 13.05 15.97 2.07
N TYR A 104 12.50 14.90 1.49
CA TYR A 104 12.90 13.52 1.81
C TYR A 104 12.97 12.61 0.57
N GLY A 105 13.88 11.65 0.59
CA GLY A 105 13.94 10.57 -0.40
C GLY A 105 12.85 9.51 -0.16
N PRO A 106 12.47 8.70 -1.17
CA PRO A 106 11.56 7.59 -0.92
C PRO A 106 12.28 6.54 -0.05
N PRO A 107 11.57 5.79 0.82
CA PRO A 107 12.14 4.71 1.60
C PRO A 107 12.92 3.75 0.69
N ALA A 108 14.05 3.26 1.21
CA ALA A 108 14.97 2.42 0.44
C ALA A 108 14.28 1.14 -0.07
N GLU A 109 13.32 0.64 0.71
CA GLU A 109 12.55 -0.56 0.42
C GLU A 109 11.75 -0.43 -0.87
N ILE A 110 11.23 0.76 -1.18
CA ILE A 110 10.30 0.98 -2.32
C ILE A 110 11.05 1.40 -3.60
N ARG A 111 12.28 1.91 -3.44
CA ARG A 111 13.13 2.41 -4.53
C ARG A 111 13.67 1.29 -5.44
N GLY A 112 13.65 0.04 -4.96
CA GLY A 112 14.28 -1.10 -5.64
C GLY A 112 15.81 -1.05 -5.55
N PRO A 113 16.50 -2.16 -5.84
CA PRO A 113 17.95 -2.21 -5.73
C PRO A 113 18.61 -1.33 -6.81
N ARG A 114 19.62 -0.56 -6.38
CA ARG A 114 20.48 0.25 -7.26
C ARG A 114 21.63 -0.62 -7.76
N TRP A 115 21.46 -1.30 -8.89
CA TRP A 115 22.55 -1.94 -9.64
C TRP A 115 22.34 -1.73 -11.13
#